data_AF-A0A9P7WUJ6-F1
#
_entry.id   AF-A0A9P7WUJ6-F1
#
_cell.length_a   1.000
_cell.length_b   1.000
_cell.length_c   1.000
_cell.angle_alpha   90.00
_cell.angle_beta   90.00
_cell.angle_gamma   90.00
#
_symmetry.space_group_name_H-M   'P 1'
#
loop_
_entity.id
_entity.type
_entity.pdbx_description
1 polymer ?
#
loop_
_entity_poly.entity_id
_entity_poly.type
_entity_poly.pdbx_seq_one_letter_code
_entity_poly.pdbx_strand_id
1 'polypeptide(L)'
;MHHQLQGRRRRHQVLRDQNQGPIESTDIDDVRGQYDNAVDDIPPAVTYQEMRELRKLRYILRRRRKAAPDTMWQKFLRWFLYPMAEDSLTAFCLWLPNVYKERHRKLAYAVLEPDTWPHMFTDRRARKRAATAWKSYANSLVDEWNSANVITALILSAAGSFLAIPDINLTSKYCLLFTLLSSLASLAHATYHSHFYRSLIDDEHYTLLQLRCYLSCYRPIMGFLLCMPLLDLLYAIAAFSIAIIAYLWPYEAPSDVSNPPPLWQPPLLAKVTIPGIYVLQLGTIALSYKWNRSAFFTTNELLVGEDGRRAQVIEDEEKRAEELLLEMERDQTVADTVPIFDANAPQGVFDSNIPKLPAYYRAPPTGSSSRVISTEGKALASAGDDLPETTHVDRGPVRWITNSMSHIPDDAMPLGYENLKERDQLYACRVFYEGRWRLGKVGRQSLASIPYRGKEVVVMMNYDVLCGDPSHFAWLSIPKGASFIANAATAIPDGFKLMSVDGTHSGSNQMVYAATGNVKGGRHLGEVLDGATMASIPFWRQELEVSPFMVLLVKKGAEESTVND
;
A
#
# COMPACT_ATOMS: atom_id res chain seq x y z
N MET A 1 -33.83 -20.35 -3.87
CA MET A 1 -32.79 -19.47 -3.28
C MET A 1 -32.84 -19.38 -1.76
N HIS A 2 -34.00 -19.35 -1.09
CA HIS A 2 -34.06 -19.21 0.37
C HIS A 2 -33.51 -20.44 1.16
N HIS A 3 -33.60 -21.64 0.59
CA HIS A 3 -33.07 -22.87 1.20
C HIS A 3 -31.53 -23.03 1.08
N GLN A 4 -30.88 -22.37 0.11
CA GLN A 4 -29.42 -22.42 -0.04
C GLN A 4 -28.69 -21.51 0.97
N LEU A 5 -29.34 -20.46 1.46
CA LEU A 5 -28.77 -19.55 2.46
C LEU A 5 -28.80 -20.11 3.89
N GLN A 6 -29.74 -21.00 4.21
CA GLN A 6 -29.76 -21.66 5.52
C GLN A 6 -28.68 -22.75 5.67
N GLY A 7 -28.25 -23.39 4.56
CA GLY A 7 -27.17 -24.38 4.57
C GLY A 7 -25.78 -23.79 4.86
N ARG A 8 -25.51 -22.55 4.43
CA ARG A 8 -24.22 -21.87 4.69
C ARG A 8 -24.06 -21.40 6.14
N ARG A 9 -25.15 -21.02 6.82
CA ARG A 9 -25.08 -20.60 8.24
C ARG A 9 -24.79 -21.77 9.19
N ARG A 10 -25.33 -22.98 8.93
CA ARG A 10 -25.03 -24.15 9.76
C ARG A 10 -23.59 -24.64 9.65
N ARG A 11 -22.94 -24.51 8.48
CA ARG A 11 -21.52 -24.89 8.33
C ARG A 11 -20.56 -23.97 9.08
N HIS A 12 -20.87 -22.68 9.20
CA HIS A 12 -20.04 -21.76 9.97
C HIS A 12 -20.18 -21.91 11.49
N GLN A 13 -21.31 -22.45 11.97
CA GLN A 13 -21.54 -22.66 13.40
C GLN A 13 -20.87 -23.95 13.89
N VAL A 14 -20.89 -25.02 13.09
CA VAL A 14 -20.21 -26.28 13.41
C VAL A 14 -18.68 -26.16 13.42
N LEU A 15 -18.10 -25.28 12.58
CA LEU A 15 -16.66 -24.98 12.60
C LEU A 15 -16.24 -24.09 13.79
N ARG A 16 -17.18 -23.44 14.47
CA ARG A 16 -16.89 -22.59 15.64
C ARG A 16 -16.83 -23.39 16.93
N ASP A 17 -17.62 -24.46 17.03
CA ASP A 17 -17.70 -25.29 18.23
C ASP A 17 -16.61 -26.37 18.28
N GLN A 18 -15.98 -26.72 17.16
CA GLN A 18 -14.84 -27.67 17.14
C GLN A 18 -13.48 -27.05 17.53
N ASN A 19 -13.39 -25.73 17.73
CA ASN A 19 -12.13 -25.03 17.97
C ASN A 19 -11.96 -24.49 19.41
N GLN A 20 -12.77 -24.97 20.36
CA GLN A 20 -12.62 -24.66 21.79
C GLN A 20 -12.02 -25.85 22.55
N GLY A 21 -10.74 -26.12 22.29
CA GLY A 21 -9.89 -26.85 23.24
C GLY A 21 -9.35 -25.89 24.31
N PRO A 22 -9.03 -26.37 25.52
CA PRO A 22 -8.44 -25.54 26.56
C PRO A 22 -7.06 -25.05 26.10
N ILE A 23 -6.92 -23.73 25.94
CA ILE A 23 -5.64 -23.10 25.64
C ILE A 23 -4.87 -23.03 26.96
N GLU A 24 -3.88 -23.90 27.12
CA GLU A 24 -2.83 -23.74 28.12
C GLU A 24 -2.06 -22.44 27.80
N SER A 25 -1.94 -21.58 28.81
CA SER A 25 -1.19 -20.34 28.76
C SER A 25 0.30 -20.64 28.84
N THR A 26 0.94 -20.83 27.70
CA THR A 26 2.41 -20.85 27.59
C THR A 26 2.87 -19.79 26.58
N ASP A 27 3.72 -18.90 27.08
CA ASP A 27 4.66 -18.00 26.38
C ASP A 27 4.15 -17.17 25.20
N ILE A 28 3.56 -16.01 25.53
CA ILE A 28 3.36 -14.88 24.60
C ILE A 28 4.56 -13.92 24.61
N ASP A 29 5.47 -14.04 25.59
CA ASP A 29 6.61 -13.13 25.71
C ASP A 29 7.81 -13.49 24.81
N ASP A 30 7.90 -14.73 24.30
CA ASP A 30 9.05 -15.18 23.48
C ASP A 30 8.88 -14.89 21.97
N VAL A 31 7.64 -14.68 21.49
CA VAL A 31 7.36 -14.32 20.08
C VAL A 31 7.60 -12.84 19.79
N ARG A 32 7.70 -12.00 20.84
CA ARG A 32 7.99 -10.57 20.72
C ARG A 32 9.44 -10.30 20.26
N GLY A 33 10.38 -11.18 20.59
CA GLY A 33 11.80 -11.01 20.24
C GLY A 33 12.16 -11.30 18.78
N GLN A 34 11.30 -11.98 18.01
CA GLN A 34 11.64 -12.48 16.68
C GLN A 34 11.14 -11.61 15.51
N TYR A 35 10.23 -10.66 15.77
CA TYR A 35 9.63 -9.79 14.74
C TYR A 35 10.07 -8.32 14.82
N ASP A 36 10.82 -7.93 15.83
CA ASP A 36 11.36 -6.57 15.96
C ASP A 36 12.61 -6.32 15.07
N ASN A 37 13.20 -7.37 14.49
CA ASN A 37 14.37 -7.26 13.59
C ASN A 37 14.03 -7.26 12.08
N ALA A 38 12.74 -7.30 11.70
CA ALA A 38 12.31 -7.41 10.29
C ALA A 38 11.60 -6.15 9.75
N VAL A 39 11.55 -5.06 10.51
CA VAL A 39 10.84 -3.81 10.13
C VAL A 39 11.82 -2.69 9.74
N ASP A 40 13.12 -2.90 9.86
CA ASP A 40 14.15 -1.89 9.54
C ASP A 40 14.54 -1.82 8.05
N ASP A 41 14.03 -2.70 7.19
CA ASP A 41 14.36 -2.73 5.75
C ASP A 41 13.21 -2.27 4.83
N ILE A 42 12.56 -1.15 5.18
CA ILE A 42 11.84 -0.38 4.14
C ILE A 42 12.89 0.51 3.45
N PRO A 43 13.16 0.33 2.14
CA PRO A 43 14.19 1.09 1.47
C PRO A 43 13.95 2.60 1.64
N PRO A 44 14.96 3.40 2.06
CA PRO A 44 14.82 4.84 2.27
C PRO A 44 14.18 5.57 1.08
N ALA A 45 14.36 5.03 -0.13
CA ALA A 45 13.79 5.51 -1.38
C ALA A 45 12.25 5.56 -1.39
N VAL A 46 11.56 4.58 -0.80
CA VAL A 46 10.08 4.53 -0.76
C VAL A 46 9.56 5.66 0.14
N THR A 47 10.15 5.82 1.32
CA THR A 47 9.88 6.94 2.25
C THR A 47 10.18 8.31 1.63
N TYR A 48 11.22 8.42 0.78
CA TYR A 48 11.59 9.69 0.15
C TYR A 48 10.59 10.10 -0.95
N GLN A 49 10.12 9.14 -1.74
CA GLN A 49 9.13 9.36 -2.79
C GLN A 49 7.78 9.76 -2.18
N GLU A 50 7.37 9.12 -1.09
CA GLU A 50 6.14 9.47 -0.37
C GLU A 50 6.23 10.83 0.35
N MET A 51 7.37 11.16 0.96
CA MET A 51 7.59 12.51 1.53
C MET A 51 7.56 13.60 0.45
N ARG A 52 8.05 13.31 -0.76
CA ARG A 52 7.97 14.22 -1.91
C ARG A 52 6.52 14.44 -2.34
N GLU A 53 5.72 13.37 -2.40
CA GLU A 53 4.29 13.47 -2.72
C GLU A 53 3.49 14.18 -1.62
N LEU A 54 3.80 13.96 -0.34
CA LEU A 54 3.20 14.72 0.76
C LEU A 54 3.56 16.22 0.72
N ARG A 55 4.79 16.58 0.34
CA ARG A 55 5.17 17.98 0.11
C ARG A 55 4.42 18.58 -1.07
N LYS A 56 4.29 17.85 -2.19
CA LYS A 56 3.50 18.27 -3.35
C LYS A 56 2.03 18.47 -2.97
N LEU A 57 1.43 17.56 -2.20
CA LEU A 57 0.04 17.66 -1.79
C LEU A 57 -0.20 18.83 -0.84
N ARG A 58 0.70 19.05 0.14
CA ARG A 58 0.67 20.25 1.01
C ARG A 58 0.84 21.54 0.19
N TYR A 59 1.70 21.52 -0.82
CA TYR A 59 1.88 22.65 -1.73
C TYR A 59 0.63 22.91 -2.56
N ILE A 60 0.00 21.89 -3.15
CA ILE A 60 -1.25 22.00 -3.91
C ILE A 60 -2.39 22.50 -3.04
N LEU A 61 -2.54 22.00 -1.80
CA LEU A 61 -3.56 22.46 -0.87
C LEU A 61 -3.31 23.92 -0.42
N ARG A 62 -2.05 24.31 -0.17
CA ARG A 62 -1.69 25.72 0.09
C ARG A 62 -1.95 26.59 -1.13
N ARG A 63 -1.67 26.10 -2.33
CA ARG A 63 -1.90 26.82 -3.58
C ARG A 63 -3.38 26.97 -3.86
N ARG A 64 -4.21 25.94 -3.65
CA ARG A 64 -5.68 26.03 -3.76
C ARG A 64 -6.27 26.98 -2.71
N ARG A 65 -5.77 26.99 -1.48
CA ARG A 65 -6.15 27.99 -0.46
C ARG A 65 -5.73 29.42 -0.81
N LYS A 66 -4.62 29.60 -1.54
CA LYS A 66 -4.18 30.92 -2.01
C LYS A 66 -4.83 31.35 -3.33
N ALA A 67 -5.28 30.40 -4.15
CA ALA A 67 -5.85 30.62 -5.47
C ALA A 67 -7.35 30.87 -5.44
N ALA A 68 -8.06 30.46 -4.38
CA ALA A 68 -9.38 30.98 -4.10
C ALA A 68 -9.18 32.40 -3.50
N PRO A 69 -9.55 33.49 -4.19
CA PRO A 69 -9.52 34.80 -3.56
C PRO A 69 -10.46 34.75 -2.36
N ASP A 70 -9.89 34.80 -1.16
CA ASP A 70 -10.65 34.90 0.08
C ASP A 70 -11.51 36.16 -0.05
N THR A 71 -12.79 35.95 -0.34
CA THR A 71 -13.74 37.06 -0.42
C THR A 71 -13.71 37.78 0.93
N MET A 72 -13.85 39.10 0.91
CA MET A 72 -13.89 39.90 2.14
C MET A 72 -14.94 39.34 3.13
N TRP A 73 -16.01 38.74 2.59
CA TRP A 73 -17.03 37.99 3.32
C TRP A 73 -16.51 36.74 4.05
N GLN A 74 -15.67 35.90 3.42
CA GLN A 74 -15.08 34.73 4.07
C GLN A 74 -14.12 35.12 5.19
N LYS A 75 -13.34 36.20 4.99
CA LYS A 75 -12.49 36.75 6.06
C LYS A 75 -13.34 37.25 7.22
N PHE A 76 -14.41 38.01 6.93
CA PHE A 76 -15.35 38.50 7.96
C PHE A 76 -16.03 37.34 8.71
N LEU A 77 -16.54 36.33 8.00
CA LEU A 77 -17.12 35.12 8.60
C LEU A 77 -16.14 34.42 9.53
N ARG A 78 -14.88 34.29 9.10
CA ARG A 78 -13.85 33.59 9.86
C ARG A 78 -13.33 34.36 11.07
N TRP A 79 -13.17 35.68 10.94
CA TRP A 79 -12.59 36.52 12.00
C TRP A 79 -13.62 37.00 13.01
N PHE A 80 -14.84 37.32 12.56
CA PHE A 80 -15.83 37.99 13.39
C PHE A 80 -16.97 37.06 13.78
N LEU A 81 -17.55 36.37 12.79
CA LEU A 81 -18.71 35.52 13.02
C LEU A 81 -18.33 34.24 13.79
N TYR A 82 -17.15 33.70 13.52
CA TYR A 82 -16.72 32.42 14.09
C TYR A 82 -16.45 32.45 15.60
N PRO A 83 -15.66 33.40 16.14
CA PRO A 83 -15.41 33.46 17.59
C PRO A 83 -16.67 33.85 18.36
N MET A 84 -17.42 34.83 17.84
CA MET A 84 -18.66 35.28 18.47
C MET A 84 -19.73 34.19 18.45
N ALA A 85 -19.82 33.41 17.37
CA ALA A 85 -20.68 32.24 17.32
C ALA A 85 -20.19 31.14 18.27
N GLU A 86 -18.89 30.89 18.41
CA GLU A 86 -18.37 29.88 19.34
C GLU A 86 -18.78 30.20 20.79
N ASP A 87 -18.59 31.44 21.24
CA ASP A 87 -18.95 31.84 22.61
C ASP A 87 -20.48 31.81 22.82
N SER A 88 -21.23 32.37 21.87
CA SER A 88 -22.70 32.43 21.97
C SER A 88 -23.33 31.04 21.88
N LEU A 89 -22.84 30.18 20.98
CA LEU A 89 -23.30 28.80 20.85
C LEU A 89 -22.89 27.98 22.07
N THR A 90 -21.71 28.18 22.63
CA THR A 90 -21.28 27.45 23.83
C THR A 90 -22.18 27.79 25.03
N ALA A 91 -22.52 29.06 25.20
CA ALA A 91 -23.45 29.51 26.23
C ALA A 91 -24.86 28.93 26.00
N PHE A 92 -25.36 29.00 24.77
CA PHE A 92 -26.67 28.43 24.42
C PHE A 92 -26.69 26.92 24.65
N CYS A 93 -25.65 26.21 24.24
CA CYS A 93 -25.53 24.76 24.34
C CYS A 93 -25.08 24.25 25.71
N LEU A 94 -25.22 25.05 26.77
CA LEU A 94 -24.96 24.64 28.16
C LEU A 94 -23.58 23.99 28.37
N TRP A 95 -22.53 24.52 27.72
CA TRP A 95 -21.17 23.97 27.78
C TRP A 95 -20.95 22.56 27.18
N LEU A 96 -21.97 21.89 26.64
CA LEU A 96 -21.78 20.59 25.98
C LEU A 96 -20.75 20.61 24.84
N PRO A 97 -20.69 21.65 23.98
CA PRO A 97 -19.67 21.70 22.93
C PRO A 97 -18.25 21.60 23.48
N ASN A 98 -17.98 22.11 24.68
CA ASN A 98 -16.66 22.01 25.32
C ASN A 98 -16.32 20.59 25.74
N VAL A 99 -17.30 19.80 26.20
CA VAL A 99 -17.11 18.37 26.52
C VAL A 99 -16.76 17.59 25.25
N TYR A 100 -17.48 17.84 24.15
CA TYR A 100 -17.20 17.22 22.85
C TYR A 100 -15.87 17.68 22.25
N LYS A 101 -15.52 18.97 22.43
CA LYS A 101 -14.23 19.54 22.05
C LYS A 101 -13.08 18.85 22.78
N GLU A 102 -13.24 18.53 24.07
CA GLU A 102 -12.24 17.81 24.84
C GLU A 102 -12.11 16.35 24.40
N ARG A 103 -13.22 15.64 24.14
CA ARG A 103 -13.18 14.29 23.56
C ARG A 103 -12.51 14.28 22.18
N HIS A 104 -12.83 15.28 21.35
CA HIS A 104 -12.18 15.48 20.07
C HIS A 104 -10.67 15.74 20.23
N ARG A 105 -10.28 16.52 21.25
CA ARG A 105 -8.88 16.77 21.59
C ARG A 105 -8.16 15.47 21.97
N LYS A 106 -8.79 14.60 22.77
CA LYS A 106 -8.24 13.28 23.13
C LYS A 106 -8.05 12.37 21.92
N LEU A 107 -9.06 12.29 21.02
CA LEU A 107 -8.92 11.59 19.75
C LEU A 107 -7.78 12.18 18.91
N ALA A 108 -7.73 13.51 18.81
CA ALA A 108 -6.69 14.20 18.08
C ALA A 108 -5.32 13.88 18.67
N TYR A 109 -5.13 13.81 19.98
CA TYR A 109 -3.86 13.39 20.59
C TYR A 109 -3.50 11.94 20.27
N ALA A 110 -4.44 10.99 20.39
CA ALA A 110 -4.20 9.59 20.06
C ALA A 110 -3.79 9.38 18.59
N VAL A 111 -4.26 10.26 17.71
CA VAL A 111 -4.02 10.20 16.27
C VAL A 111 -2.82 11.06 15.84
N LEU A 112 -2.56 12.16 16.55
CA LEU A 112 -1.50 13.13 16.30
C LEU A 112 -0.22 12.85 17.10
N GLU A 113 -0.12 11.71 17.77
CA GLU A 113 1.14 11.26 18.34
C GLU A 113 2.25 11.39 17.28
N PRO A 114 3.45 11.91 17.65
CA PRO A 114 4.54 12.18 16.71
C PRO A 114 4.87 11.00 15.80
N ASP A 115 4.74 9.78 16.32
CA ASP A 115 5.03 8.54 15.61
C ASP A 115 3.85 8.03 14.77
N THR A 116 2.65 8.56 14.98
CA THR A 116 1.42 8.11 14.32
C THR A 116 1.06 9.02 13.16
N TRP A 117 1.11 10.35 13.31
CA TRP A 117 0.63 11.28 12.29
C TRP A 117 1.37 11.26 10.94
N PRO A 118 2.70 11.40 10.89
CA PRO A 118 3.42 11.38 9.61
C PRO A 118 3.36 9.99 8.94
N HIS A 119 3.20 8.94 9.75
CA HIS A 119 3.22 7.55 9.30
C HIS A 119 1.84 6.96 9.07
N MET A 120 0.75 7.65 9.42
CA MET A 120 -0.62 7.14 9.29
C MET A 120 -1.03 6.81 7.85
N PHE A 121 -0.31 7.27 6.84
CA PHE A 121 -0.61 6.92 5.44
C PHE A 121 0.37 5.90 4.86
N THR A 122 1.52 5.71 5.50
CA THR A 122 2.62 4.92 4.98
C THR A 122 2.78 3.63 5.79
N ASP A 123 2.81 3.75 7.12
CA ASP A 123 2.90 2.63 8.05
C ASP A 123 1.52 1.98 8.30
N ARG A 124 1.49 0.65 8.17
CA ARG A 124 0.33 -0.19 8.47
C ARG A 124 -0.01 -0.17 9.98
N ARG A 125 0.97 -0.11 10.87
CA ARG A 125 0.74 -0.08 12.32
C ARG A 125 0.13 1.25 12.75
N ALA A 126 0.67 2.38 12.28
CA ALA A 126 0.09 3.71 12.49
C ALA A 126 -1.36 3.81 11.97
N ARG A 127 -1.65 3.28 10.77
CA ARG A 127 -3.02 3.17 10.21
C ARG A 127 -3.97 2.45 11.15
N LYS A 128 -3.59 1.25 11.57
CA LYS A 128 -4.43 0.41 12.44
C LYS A 128 -4.68 1.07 13.79
N ARG A 129 -3.68 1.76 14.36
CA ARG A 129 -3.82 2.54 15.60
C ARG A 129 -4.83 3.68 15.44
N ALA A 130 -4.66 4.49 14.40
CA ALA A 130 -5.58 5.60 14.12
C ALA A 130 -7.02 5.11 13.85
N ALA A 131 -7.18 4.02 13.10
CA ALA A 131 -8.48 3.42 12.84
C ALA A 131 -9.13 2.87 14.12
N THR A 132 -8.35 2.22 14.98
CA THR A 132 -8.83 1.71 16.28
C THR A 132 -9.24 2.86 17.21
N ALA A 133 -8.45 3.94 17.27
CA ALA A 133 -8.77 5.14 18.05
C ALA A 133 -10.06 5.80 17.55
N TRP A 134 -10.22 5.94 16.24
CA TRP A 134 -11.45 6.45 15.63
C TRP A 134 -12.66 5.56 15.94
N LYS A 135 -12.54 4.25 15.76
CA LYS A 135 -13.61 3.28 16.04
C LYS A 135 -14.05 3.32 17.49
N SER A 136 -13.10 3.37 18.42
CA SER A 136 -13.38 3.52 19.85
C SER A 136 -14.15 4.82 20.15
N TYR A 137 -13.67 5.94 19.60
CA TYR A 137 -14.34 7.24 19.72
C TYR A 137 -15.78 7.23 19.17
N ALA A 138 -15.96 6.71 17.95
CA ALA A 138 -17.26 6.68 17.29
C ALA A 138 -18.24 5.72 18.00
N ASN A 139 -17.78 4.57 18.49
CA ASN A 139 -18.61 3.68 19.30
C ASN A 139 -19.07 4.36 20.60
N SER A 140 -18.17 5.06 21.29
CA SER A 140 -18.54 5.82 22.50
C SER A 140 -19.62 6.86 22.24
N LEU A 141 -19.60 7.54 21.09
CA LEU A 141 -20.64 8.48 20.68
C LEU A 141 -21.98 7.77 20.39
N VAL A 142 -21.92 6.65 19.66
CA VAL A 142 -23.11 5.85 19.33
C VAL A 142 -23.78 5.33 20.60
N ASP A 143 -23.02 4.85 21.57
CA ASP A 143 -23.54 4.34 22.84
C ASP A 143 -24.21 5.43 23.68
N GLU A 144 -23.61 6.62 23.71
CA GLU A 144 -24.17 7.80 24.35
C GLU A 144 -25.50 8.22 23.70
N TRP A 145 -25.57 8.27 22.37
CA TRP A 145 -26.81 8.62 21.65
C TRP A 145 -27.89 7.55 21.79
N ASN A 146 -27.52 6.27 21.83
CA ASN A 146 -28.48 5.20 22.12
C ASN A 146 -29.06 5.34 23.52
N SER A 147 -28.23 5.69 24.50
CA SER A 147 -28.69 5.96 25.87
C SER A 147 -29.62 7.18 25.91
N ALA A 148 -29.28 8.24 25.18
CA ALA A 148 -30.13 9.42 25.03
C ALA A 148 -31.49 9.06 24.41
N ASN A 149 -31.53 8.21 23.37
CA ASN A 149 -32.79 7.77 22.75
C ASN A 149 -33.75 7.11 23.75
N VAL A 150 -33.24 6.28 24.65
CA VAL A 150 -34.06 5.62 25.67
C VAL A 150 -34.67 6.65 26.62
N ILE A 151 -33.87 7.59 27.13
CA ILE A 151 -34.35 8.65 28.03
C ILE A 151 -35.36 9.55 27.32
N THR A 152 -35.05 9.95 26.08
CA THR A 152 -35.93 10.75 25.23
C THR A 152 -37.28 10.08 25.01
N ALA A 153 -37.31 8.76 24.75
CA ALA A 153 -38.55 8.01 24.58
C ALA A 153 -39.39 7.99 25.87
N LEU A 154 -38.77 7.87 27.04
CA LEU A 154 -39.45 7.95 28.34
C LEU A 154 -40.07 9.33 28.56
N ILE A 155 -39.32 10.40 28.29
CA ILE A 155 -39.81 11.79 28.42
C ILE A 155 -40.95 12.04 27.43
N LEU A 156 -40.83 11.58 26.19
CA LEU A 156 -41.87 11.71 25.17
C LEU A 156 -43.18 11.04 25.63
N SER A 157 -43.09 9.83 26.20
CA SER A 157 -44.25 9.11 26.76
C SER A 157 -44.86 9.82 27.98
N ALA A 158 -44.01 10.29 28.91
CA ALA A 158 -44.46 11.01 30.09
C ALA A 158 -45.13 12.34 29.74
N ALA A 159 -44.53 13.13 28.83
CA ALA A 159 -45.07 14.39 28.35
C ALA A 159 -46.39 14.20 27.61
N GLY A 160 -46.50 13.16 26.77
CA GLY A 160 -47.76 12.81 26.09
C GLY A 160 -48.86 12.44 27.08
N SER A 161 -48.52 11.67 28.12
CA SER A 161 -49.47 11.31 29.19
C SER A 161 -49.91 12.52 30.00
N PHE A 162 -48.99 13.43 30.32
CA PHE A 162 -49.28 14.64 31.09
C PHE A 162 -50.14 15.63 30.29
N LEU A 163 -50.00 15.66 28.97
CA LEU A 163 -50.85 16.46 28.08
C LEU A 163 -52.32 15.96 28.04
N ALA A 164 -52.56 14.70 28.42
CA ALA A 164 -53.90 14.11 28.44
C ALA A 164 -54.71 14.47 29.69
N ILE A 165 -54.08 15.09 30.69
CA ILE A 165 -54.78 15.57 31.89
C ILE A 165 -55.72 16.72 31.47
N PRO A 166 -57.01 16.67 31.81
CA PRO A 166 -57.92 17.78 31.54
C PRO A 166 -57.52 19.02 32.35
N ASP A 167 -57.87 20.20 31.85
CA ASP A 167 -57.71 21.48 32.56
C ASP A 167 -56.26 21.88 32.91
N ILE A 168 -55.26 21.42 32.15
CA ILE A 168 -53.88 21.89 32.33
C ILE A 168 -53.75 23.38 32.00
N ASN A 169 -52.97 24.08 32.82
CA ASN A 169 -52.62 25.48 32.59
C ASN A 169 -51.98 25.67 31.21
N LEU A 170 -52.31 26.79 30.55
CA LEU A 170 -51.80 27.09 29.21
C LEU A 170 -50.26 27.09 29.15
N THR A 171 -49.60 27.57 30.20
CA THR A 171 -48.13 27.53 30.36
C THR A 171 -47.61 26.09 30.35
N SER A 172 -48.18 25.21 31.17
CA SER A 172 -47.81 23.79 31.21
C SER A 172 -48.05 23.11 29.87
N LYS A 173 -49.17 23.41 29.20
CA LYS A 173 -49.46 22.89 27.85
C LYS A 173 -48.39 23.27 26.84
N TYR A 174 -47.96 24.52 26.85
CA TYR A 174 -46.92 25.02 25.96
C TYR A 174 -45.54 24.42 26.25
N CYS A 175 -45.15 24.34 27.52
CA CYS A 175 -43.92 23.67 27.93
C CYS A 175 -43.92 22.18 27.55
N LEU A 176 -45.06 21.48 27.68
CA LEU A 176 -45.19 20.09 27.24
C LEU A 176 -45.07 19.93 25.74
N LEU A 177 -45.71 20.79 24.95
CA LEU A 177 -45.56 20.77 23.49
C LEU A 177 -44.09 20.99 23.09
N PHE A 178 -43.40 21.93 23.75
CA PHE A 178 -41.98 22.14 23.52
C PHE A 178 -41.13 20.92 23.92
N THR A 179 -41.41 20.29 25.06
CA THR A 179 -40.77 19.03 25.47
C THR A 179 -40.96 17.92 24.44
N LEU A 180 -42.17 17.76 23.91
CA LEU A 180 -42.47 16.75 22.88
C LEU A 180 -41.66 17.01 21.61
N LEU A 181 -41.63 18.26 21.14
CA LEU A 181 -40.88 18.67 19.95
C LEU A 181 -39.37 18.47 20.12
N SER A 182 -38.82 18.92 21.25
CA SER A 182 -37.41 18.76 21.57
C SER A 182 -37.02 17.28 21.74
N SER A 183 -37.92 16.46 22.30
CA SER A 183 -37.72 15.00 22.39
C SER A 183 -37.71 14.35 21.01
N LEU A 184 -38.64 14.71 20.12
CA LEU A 184 -38.65 14.20 18.75
C LEU A 184 -37.40 14.61 17.97
N ALA A 185 -36.94 15.86 18.12
CA ALA A 185 -35.70 16.35 17.52
C ALA A 185 -34.48 15.58 18.02
N SER A 186 -34.37 15.38 19.35
CA SER A 186 -33.33 14.57 19.97
C SER A 186 -33.29 13.15 19.41
N LEU A 187 -34.45 12.48 19.36
CA LEU A 187 -34.58 11.11 18.83
C LEU A 187 -34.19 11.04 17.35
N ALA A 188 -34.64 11.99 16.53
CA ALA A 188 -34.30 12.07 15.11
C ALA A 188 -32.79 12.27 14.90
N HIS A 189 -32.17 13.20 15.63
CA HIS A 189 -30.73 13.45 15.56
C HIS A 189 -29.92 12.24 16.03
N ALA A 190 -30.22 11.67 17.20
CA ALA A 190 -29.48 10.54 17.74
C ALA A 190 -29.61 9.27 16.87
N THR A 191 -30.81 8.96 16.37
CA THR A 191 -31.00 7.81 15.47
C THR A 191 -30.27 8.00 14.14
N TYR A 192 -30.36 9.19 13.53
CA TYR A 192 -29.64 9.52 12.30
C TYR A 192 -28.13 9.42 12.48
N HIS A 193 -27.57 10.07 13.51
CA HIS A 193 -26.14 10.05 13.76
C HIS A 193 -25.65 8.64 14.11
N SER A 194 -26.39 7.88 14.91
CA SER A 194 -26.03 6.50 15.26
C SER A 194 -25.97 5.60 14.02
N HIS A 195 -26.96 5.71 13.13
CA HIS A 195 -26.96 4.97 11.87
C HIS A 195 -25.79 5.38 10.97
N PHE A 196 -25.58 6.68 10.80
CA PHE A 196 -24.50 7.23 9.98
C PHE A 196 -23.13 6.74 10.47
N TYR A 197 -22.81 6.93 11.74
CA TYR A 197 -21.50 6.52 12.27
C TYR A 197 -21.32 5.01 12.31
N ARG A 198 -22.36 4.20 12.57
CA ARG A 198 -22.25 2.73 12.45
C ARG A 198 -21.87 2.29 11.05
N SER A 199 -22.52 2.85 10.02
CA SER A 199 -22.23 2.51 8.63
C SER A 199 -20.79 2.84 8.22
N LEU A 200 -20.16 3.81 8.89
CA LEU A 200 -18.79 4.26 8.62
C LEU A 200 -17.73 3.48 9.39
N ILE A 201 -18.06 2.91 10.55
CA ILE A 201 -17.13 2.17 11.40
C ILE A 201 -16.75 0.80 10.80
N ASP A 202 -17.61 0.25 9.94
CA ASP A 202 -17.39 -1.07 9.35
C ASP A 202 -16.30 -1.10 8.27
N ASP A 203 -15.93 0.06 7.71
CA ASP A 203 -14.90 0.18 6.68
C ASP A 203 -13.64 0.91 7.20
N GLU A 204 -12.52 0.19 7.28
CA GLU A 204 -11.23 0.69 7.77
C GLU A 204 -10.66 1.79 6.87
N HIS A 205 -10.91 1.71 5.55
CA HIS A 205 -10.39 2.70 4.60
C HIS A 205 -11.17 4.02 4.71
N TYR A 206 -12.49 3.96 4.78
CA TYR A 206 -13.33 5.14 5.01
C TYR A 206 -13.04 5.80 6.35
N THR A 207 -12.78 5.01 7.37
CA THR A 207 -12.42 5.49 8.71
C THR A 207 -11.22 6.45 8.66
N LEU A 208 -10.15 6.10 7.94
CA LEU A 208 -8.94 6.93 7.85
C LEU A 208 -9.17 8.22 7.07
N LEU A 209 -9.91 8.15 5.97
CA LEU A 209 -10.22 9.32 5.15
C LEU A 209 -11.14 10.28 5.90
N GLN A 210 -12.14 9.75 6.61
CA GLN A 210 -13.03 10.53 7.42
C GLN A 210 -12.29 11.17 8.60
N LEU A 211 -11.41 10.43 9.28
CA LEU A 211 -10.56 10.96 10.34
C LEU A 211 -9.73 12.15 9.84
N ARG A 212 -9.20 12.07 8.61
CA ARG A 212 -8.48 13.18 7.97
C ARG A 212 -9.38 14.38 7.70
N CYS A 213 -10.55 14.18 7.10
CA CYS A 213 -11.52 15.25 6.84
C CYS A 213 -11.98 15.91 8.16
N TYR A 214 -12.21 15.08 9.18
CA TYR A 214 -12.66 15.45 10.50
C TYR A 214 -11.62 16.30 11.25
N LEU A 215 -10.34 15.89 11.22
CA LEU A 215 -9.24 16.64 11.84
C LEU A 215 -8.86 17.91 11.06
N SER A 216 -8.97 17.91 9.73
CA SER A 216 -8.47 19.01 8.89
C SER A 216 -9.43 20.18 8.75
N CYS A 217 -10.74 19.96 8.74
CA CYS A 217 -11.68 20.97 8.21
C CYS A 217 -12.76 21.44 9.19
N TYR A 218 -13.06 20.74 10.29
CA TYR A 218 -14.38 20.91 10.92
C TYR A 218 -14.46 20.91 12.46
N ARG A 219 -13.41 21.39 13.15
CA ARG A 219 -13.33 21.30 14.63
C ARG A 219 -14.55 21.84 15.41
N PRO A 220 -15.03 23.08 15.19
CA PRO A 220 -16.10 23.65 16.04
C PRO A 220 -17.50 23.24 15.60
N ILE A 221 -17.77 23.28 14.29
CA ILE A 221 -19.10 22.95 13.74
C ILE A 221 -19.46 21.50 14.04
N MET A 222 -18.50 20.57 13.93
CA MET A 222 -18.78 19.17 14.27
C MET A 222 -18.98 18.97 15.76
N GLY A 223 -18.27 19.70 16.63
CA GLY A 223 -18.53 19.64 18.07
C GLY A 223 -19.98 19.99 18.40
N PHE A 224 -20.51 21.05 17.76
CA PHE A 224 -21.91 21.44 17.88
C PHE A 224 -22.87 20.38 17.33
N LEU A 225 -22.65 19.92 16.08
CA LEU A 225 -23.54 18.92 15.47
C LEU A 225 -23.56 17.60 16.25
N LEU A 226 -22.42 17.17 16.79
CA LEU A 226 -22.31 15.94 17.58
C LEU A 226 -23.03 16.02 18.93
N CYS A 227 -23.17 17.22 19.51
CA CYS A 227 -23.87 17.39 20.79
C CYS A 227 -25.37 17.68 20.64
N MET A 228 -25.87 17.92 19.43
CA MET A 228 -27.30 18.23 19.18
C MET A 228 -28.28 17.25 19.85
N PRO A 229 -28.11 15.91 19.76
CA PRO A 229 -29.07 15.00 20.37
C PRO A 229 -29.17 15.15 21.90
N LEU A 230 -28.05 15.41 22.58
CA LEU A 230 -28.04 15.63 24.03
C LEU A 230 -28.57 17.00 24.41
N LEU A 231 -28.30 18.02 23.59
CA LEU A 231 -28.81 19.36 23.82
C LEU A 231 -30.34 19.39 23.74
N ASP A 232 -30.90 18.78 22.69
CA ASP A 232 -32.35 18.66 22.52
C ASP A 232 -32.99 17.86 23.68
N LEU A 233 -32.30 16.83 24.18
CA LEU A 233 -32.75 16.08 25.35
C LEU A 233 -32.75 16.95 26.63
N LEU A 234 -31.69 17.72 26.87
CA LEU A 234 -31.62 18.60 28.04
C LEU A 234 -32.70 19.68 28.02
N TYR A 235 -32.96 20.27 26.85
CA TYR A 235 -34.08 21.20 26.70
C TYR A 235 -35.43 20.53 26.92
N ALA A 236 -35.60 19.28 26.48
CA ALA A 236 -36.82 18.52 26.74
C ALA A 236 -37.03 18.32 28.25
N ILE A 237 -35.99 17.91 28.98
CA ILE A 237 -36.02 17.71 30.44
C ILE A 237 -36.33 19.02 31.17
N ALA A 238 -35.64 20.10 30.81
CA ALA A 238 -35.81 21.41 31.46
C ALA A 238 -37.24 21.93 31.27
N ALA A 239 -37.76 21.89 30.04
CA ALA A 239 -39.12 22.31 29.77
C ALA A 239 -40.17 21.41 30.41
N PHE A 240 -39.91 20.10 30.49
CA PHE A 240 -40.82 19.16 31.16
C PHE A 240 -40.91 19.47 32.65
N SER A 241 -39.77 19.77 33.27
CA SER A 241 -39.68 20.16 34.67
C SER A 241 -40.45 21.47 34.93
N ILE A 242 -40.29 22.47 34.05
CA ILE A 242 -41.05 23.73 34.12
C ILE A 242 -42.57 23.46 33.98
N ALA A 243 -42.97 22.54 33.09
CA ALA A 243 -44.38 22.18 32.91
C ALA A 243 -45.00 21.59 34.19
N ILE A 244 -44.27 20.71 34.88
CA ILE A 244 -44.70 20.11 36.14
C ILE A 244 -44.81 21.18 37.22
N ILE A 245 -43.81 22.05 37.38
CA ILE A 245 -43.83 23.12 38.38
C ILE A 245 -44.99 24.09 38.13
N ALA A 246 -45.20 24.50 36.88
CA ALA A 246 -46.30 25.40 36.51
C ALA A 246 -47.69 24.76 36.65
N TYR A 247 -47.77 23.43 36.64
CA TYR A 247 -49.00 22.70 36.91
C TYR A 247 -49.28 22.61 38.42
N LEU A 248 -48.24 22.29 39.22
CA LEU A 248 -48.34 22.17 40.67
C LEU A 248 -48.53 23.52 41.39
N TRP A 249 -48.16 24.62 40.74
CA TRP A 249 -48.28 25.97 41.26
C TRP A 249 -49.33 26.77 40.47
N PRO A 250 -50.63 26.43 40.57
CA PRO A 250 -51.67 27.17 39.87
C PRO A 250 -51.63 28.62 40.34
N TYR A 251 -51.36 29.52 39.40
CA TYR A 251 -51.42 30.96 39.64
C TYR A 251 -52.91 31.31 39.78
N GLU A 252 -53.44 31.24 41.00
CA GLU A 252 -54.72 31.87 41.34
C GLU A 252 -54.52 33.38 41.18
N ALA A 253 -54.62 33.86 39.94
CA ALA A 253 -54.64 35.29 39.67
C ALA A 253 -55.91 35.84 40.34
N PRO A 254 -55.81 36.79 41.28
CA PRO A 254 -56.97 37.47 41.82
C PRO A 254 -57.75 38.05 40.65
N SER A 255 -59.04 37.70 40.57
CA SER A 255 -59.93 38.04 39.47
C SER A 255 -60.34 39.51 39.46
N ASP A 256 -59.40 40.45 39.64
CA ASP A 256 -59.70 41.88 39.62
C ASP A 256 -59.57 42.42 38.19
N VAL A 257 -60.72 42.58 37.54
CA VAL A 257 -60.96 42.62 36.08
C VAL A 257 -60.58 43.96 35.41
N SER A 258 -60.04 44.96 36.10
CA SER A 258 -60.03 46.33 35.54
C SER A 258 -58.78 46.77 34.77
N ASN A 259 -57.67 46.01 34.77
CA ASN A 259 -56.44 46.44 34.07
C ASN A 259 -56.06 45.46 32.95
N PRO A 260 -55.89 45.93 31.70
CA PRO A 260 -55.38 45.09 30.63
C PRO A 260 -53.99 44.57 31.03
N PRO A 261 -53.72 43.27 30.79
CA PRO A 261 -52.39 42.70 30.88
C PRO A 261 -51.27 43.63 30.40
N PRO A 262 -50.23 43.91 31.21
CA PRO A 262 -49.02 44.50 30.66
C PRO A 262 -48.49 43.61 29.52
N LEU A 263 -47.91 44.23 28.48
CA LEU A 263 -47.40 43.55 27.27
C LEU A 263 -46.40 42.40 27.58
N TRP A 264 -45.81 42.44 28.77
CA TRP A 264 -44.89 41.43 29.33
C TRP A 264 -45.59 40.21 29.93
N GLN A 265 -46.92 40.11 29.83
CA GLN A 265 -47.60 38.94 30.35
C GLN A 265 -47.16 37.68 29.59
N PRO A 266 -46.85 36.59 30.31
CA PRO A 266 -46.32 35.32 29.77
C PRO A 266 -47.00 34.75 28.51
N PRO A 267 -48.34 34.84 28.30
CA PRO A 267 -48.98 34.14 27.19
C PRO A 267 -48.66 34.75 25.81
N LEU A 268 -48.35 36.04 25.69
CA LEU A 268 -48.02 36.63 24.39
C LEU A 268 -46.59 36.29 23.96
N LEU A 269 -45.65 36.34 24.90
CA LEU A 269 -44.26 35.92 24.68
C LEU A 269 -44.19 34.43 24.33
N ALA A 270 -44.95 33.56 25.03
CA ALA A 270 -45.03 32.13 24.73
C ALA A 270 -45.56 31.85 23.30
N LYS A 271 -46.58 32.60 22.85
CA LYS A 271 -47.16 32.46 21.50
C LYS A 271 -46.18 32.77 20.37
N VAL A 272 -45.21 33.64 20.59
CA VAL A 272 -44.20 34.00 19.57
C VAL A 272 -42.93 33.16 19.70
N THR A 273 -42.47 32.93 20.94
CA THR A 273 -41.23 32.20 21.20
C THR A 273 -41.32 30.73 20.79
N ILE A 274 -42.45 30.06 21.05
CA ILE A 274 -42.57 28.61 20.77
C ILE A 274 -42.53 28.31 19.26
N PRO A 275 -43.31 28.99 18.39
CA PRO A 275 -43.15 28.81 16.94
C PRO A 275 -41.74 29.18 16.46
N GLY A 276 -41.13 30.22 17.04
CA GLY A 276 -39.76 30.62 16.73
C GLY A 276 -38.74 29.51 17.02
N ILE A 277 -38.81 28.90 18.21
CA ILE A 277 -37.91 27.80 18.56
C ILE A 277 -38.22 26.56 17.71
N TYR A 278 -39.48 26.30 17.37
CA TYR A 278 -39.84 25.19 16.48
C TYR A 278 -39.22 25.35 15.07
N VAL A 279 -39.35 26.53 14.47
CA VAL A 279 -38.72 26.83 13.17
C VAL A 279 -37.20 26.71 13.26
N LEU A 280 -36.61 27.17 14.37
CA LEU A 280 -35.17 27.02 14.61
C LEU A 280 -34.76 25.54 14.71
N GLN A 281 -35.48 24.73 15.48
CA GLN A 281 -35.23 23.28 15.64
C GLN A 281 -35.33 22.55 14.29
N LEU A 282 -36.40 22.77 13.52
CA LEU A 282 -36.52 22.22 12.17
C LEU A 282 -35.38 22.67 11.25
N GLY A 283 -34.98 23.94 11.35
CA GLY A 283 -33.83 24.50 10.65
C GLY A 283 -32.54 23.77 11.00
N THR A 284 -32.31 23.47 12.28
CA THR A 284 -31.12 22.71 12.73
C THR A 284 -31.13 21.26 12.24
N ILE A 285 -32.29 20.59 12.18
CA ILE A 285 -32.43 19.25 11.60
C ILE A 285 -32.07 19.28 10.11
N ALA A 286 -32.66 20.22 9.35
CA ALA A 286 -32.41 20.33 7.92
C ALA A 286 -30.93 20.68 7.62
N LEU A 287 -30.34 21.56 8.44
CA LEU A 287 -28.93 21.94 8.35
C LEU A 287 -28.02 20.73 8.65
N SER A 288 -28.31 19.98 9.72
CA SER A 288 -27.57 18.76 10.08
C SER A 288 -27.62 17.73 8.96
N TYR A 289 -28.78 17.52 8.35
CA TYR A 289 -28.94 16.61 7.20
C TYR A 289 -28.14 17.08 5.98
N LYS A 290 -28.30 18.35 5.59
CA LYS A 290 -27.59 18.94 4.43
C LYS A 290 -26.08 18.91 4.63
N TRP A 291 -25.62 19.18 5.84
CA TRP A 291 -24.21 19.18 6.20
C TRP A 291 -23.60 17.78 6.11
N ASN A 292 -24.25 16.78 6.72
CA ASN A 292 -23.75 15.39 6.65
C ASN A 292 -23.74 14.87 5.22
N ARG A 293 -24.75 15.23 4.40
CA ARG A 293 -24.74 14.91 2.96
C ARG A 293 -23.57 15.57 2.22
N SER A 294 -23.23 16.81 2.53
CA SER A 294 -22.07 17.49 1.94
C SER A 294 -20.75 16.84 2.36
N ALA A 295 -20.60 16.49 3.63
CA ALA A 295 -19.41 15.80 4.13
C ALA A 295 -19.22 14.42 3.47
N PHE A 296 -20.32 13.70 3.26
CA PHE A 296 -20.33 12.42 2.56
C PHE A 296 -19.89 12.57 1.10
N PHE A 297 -20.43 13.58 0.39
CA PHE A 297 -20.06 13.83 -1.00
C PHE A 297 -18.56 14.10 -1.16
N THR A 298 -17.98 14.96 -0.31
CA THR A 298 -16.55 15.23 -0.33
C THR A 298 -15.71 13.99 -0.03
N THR A 299 -16.18 13.11 0.86
CA THR A 299 -15.48 11.86 1.20
C THR A 299 -15.52 10.89 0.01
N ASN A 300 -16.67 10.73 -0.64
CA ASN A 300 -16.81 9.87 -1.81
C ASN A 300 -16.00 10.35 -3.01
N GLU A 301 -15.95 11.65 -3.30
CA GLU A 301 -15.11 12.17 -4.38
C GLU A 301 -13.62 11.87 -4.13
N LEU A 302 -13.18 11.98 -2.88
CA LEU A 302 -11.80 11.67 -2.51
C LEU A 302 -11.49 10.17 -2.66
N LEU A 303 -12.46 9.29 -2.39
CA LEU A 303 -12.32 7.84 -2.57
C LEU A 303 -12.24 7.46 -4.04
N VAL A 304 -13.15 7.97 -4.86
CA VAL A 304 -13.12 7.74 -6.32
C VAL A 304 -11.77 8.18 -6.91
N GLY A 305 -11.22 9.29 -6.41
CA GLY A 305 -9.89 9.76 -6.81
C GLY A 305 -8.72 8.93 -6.23
N GLU A 306 -8.90 8.17 -5.16
CA GLU A 306 -7.89 7.24 -4.66
C GLU A 306 -7.91 5.91 -5.40
N ASP A 307 -9.09 5.35 -5.65
CA ASP A 307 -9.26 4.11 -6.41
C ASP A 307 -8.71 4.25 -7.83
N GLY A 308 -8.96 5.40 -8.49
CA GLY A 308 -8.38 5.69 -9.80
C GLY A 308 -6.85 5.75 -9.79
N ARG A 309 -6.23 6.24 -8.70
CA ARG A 309 -4.76 6.26 -8.56
C ARG A 309 -4.19 4.87 -8.30
N ARG A 310 -4.88 4.04 -7.51
CA ARG A 310 -4.46 2.65 -7.27
C ARG A 310 -4.54 1.81 -8.54
N ALA A 311 -5.62 1.96 -9.31
CA ALA A 311 -5.77 1.30 -10.60
C ALA A 311 -4.63 1.66 -11.56
N GLN A 312 -4.23 2.95 -11.59
CA GLN A 312 -3.11 3.39 -12.42
C GLN A 312 -1.76 2.80 -11.99
N VAL A 313 -1.49 2.70 -10.68
CA VAL A 313 -0.25 2.07 -10.18
C VAL A 313 -0.18 0.59 -10.56
N ILE A 314 -1.30 -0.13 -10.44
CA ILE A 314 -1.38 -1.55 -10.82
C ILE A 314 -1.15 -1.71 -12.33
N GLU A 315 -1.76 -0.86 -13.15
CA GLU A 315 -1.55 -0.88 -14.62
C GLU A 315 -0.09 -0.60 -15.00
N ASP A 316 0.58 0.33 -14.31
CA ASP A 316 1.99 0.64 -14.54
C ASP A 316 2.92 -0.51 -14.08
N GLU A 317 2.60 -1.18 -12.98
CA GLU A 317 3.32 -2.37 -12.49
C GLU A 317 3.15 -3.56 -13.44
N GLU A 318 1.95 -3.80 -13.97
CA GLU A 318 1.66 -4.84 -14.96
C GLU A 318 2.46 -4.60 -16.25
N LYS A 319 2.47 -3.37 -16.79
CA LYS A 319 3.28 -3.02 -17.97
C LYS A 319 4.77 -3.27 -17.75
N ARG A 320 5.29 -2.92 -16.58
CA ARG A 320 6.70 -3.15 -16.24
C ARG A 320 7.03 -4.64 -16.14
N ALA A 321 6.11 -5.45 -15.64
CA ALA A 321 6.28 -6.90 -15.60
C ALA A 321 6.28 -7.51 -17.01
N GLU A 322 5.41 -7.04 -17.90
CA GLU A 322 5.41 -7.46 -19.32
C GLU A 322 6.71 -7.10 -20.04
N GLU A 323 7.24 -5.89 -19.83
CA GLU A 323 8.53 -5.46 -20.40
C GLU A 323 9.69 -6.36 -19.94
N LEU A 324 9.73 -6.70 -18.65
CA LEU A 324 10.75 -7.60 -18.09
C LEU A 324 10.64 -9.02 -18.65
N LEU A 325 9.43 -9.54 -18.83
CA LEU A 325 9.22 -10.87 -19.43
C LEU A 325 9.72 -10.92 -20.89
N LEU A 326 9.46 -9.87 -21.68
CA LEU A 326 9.95 -9.77 -23.05
C LEU A 326 11.49 -9.70 -23.11
N GLU A 327 12.11 -9.00 -22.16
CA GLU A 327 13.56 -8.93 -22.05
C GLU A 327 14.17 -10.30 -21.70
N MET A 328 13.58 -11.02 -20.75
CA MET A 328 14.01 -12.37 -20.36
C MET A 328 13.85 -13.37 -21.52
N GLU A 329 12.77 -13.28 -22.30
CA GLU A 329 12.59 -14.12 -23.48
C GLU A 329 13.67 -13.84 -24.54
N ARG A 330 14.03 -12.58 -24.75
CA ARG A 330 15.14 -12.22 -25.64
C ARG A 330 16.46 -12.80 -25.17
N ASP A 331 16.81 -12.64 -23.89
CA ASP A 331 18.06 -13.18 -23.34
C ASP A 331 18.12 -14.72 -23.44
N GLN A 332 17.00 -15.39 -23.25
CA GLN A 332 16.93 -16.85 -23.43
C GLN A 332 17.18 -17.26 -24.87
N THR A 333 16.63 -16.55 -25.86
CA THR A 333 16.94 -16.84 -27.28
C THR A 333 18.43 -16.70 -27.58
N VAL A 334 19.12 -15.74 -26.96
CA VAL A 334 20.59 -15.60 -27.08
C VAL A 334 21.29 -16.83 -26.51
N ALA A 335 20.92 -17.25 -25.29
CA ALA A 335 21.51 -18.42 -24.63
C ALA A 335 21.33 -19.73 -25.42
N ASP A 336 20.20 -19.89 -26.11
CA ASP A 336 19.91 -21.06 -26.94
C ASP A 336 20.61 -21.04 -28.31
N THR A 337 21.12 -19.89 -28.77
CA THR A 337 21.89 -19.79 -30.03
C THR A 337 23.37 -20.14 -29.89
N VAL A 338 23.88 -20.30 -28.66
CA VAL A 338 25.29 -20.68 -28.42
C VAL A 338 25.51 -22.11 -28.94
N PRO A 339 26.46 -22.34 -29.87
CA PRO A 339 26.64 -23.65 -30.50
C PRO A 339 27.07 -24.70 -29.47
N ILE A 340 26.55 -25.92 -29.62
CA ILE A 340 26.88 -27.08 -28.79
C ILE A 340 27.67 -28.09 -29.63
N PHE A 341 28.88 -28.41 -29.19
CA PHE A 341 29.75 -29.43 -29.77
C PHE A 341 29.66 -30.73 -28.97
N ASP A 342 29.56 -31.87 -29.64
CA ASP A 342 29.56 -33.19 -28.99
C ASP A 342 30.99 -33.72 -28.89
N ALA A 343 31.46 -34.04 -27.68
CA ALA A 343 32.79 -34.59 -27.45
C ALA A 343 33.03 -35.97 -28.12
N ASN A 344 31.96 -36.69 -28.46
CA ASN A 344 32.03 -37.99 -29.12
C ASN A 344 31.93 -37.94 -30.66
N ALA A 345 31.72 -36.75 -31.25
CA ALA A 345 31.58 -36.65 -32.69
C ALA A 345 32.87 -37.10 -33.41
N PRO A 346 32.79 -38.01 -34.41
CA PRO A 346 33.97 -38.49 -35.11
C PRO A 346 34.68 -37.34 -35.83
N GLN A 347 35.99 -37.19 -35.57
CA GLN A 347 36.82 -36.18 -36.21
C GLN A 347 36.82 -36.39 -37.73
N GLY A 348 36.33 -35.40 -38.47
CA GLY A 348 36.33 -35.41 -39.94
C GLY A 348 35.01 -35.00 -40.60
N VAL A 349 33.93 -34.83 -39.83
CA VAL A 349 32.65 -34.30 -40.33
C VAL A 349 32.34 -32.95 -39.70
N PHE A 350 33.31 -32.03 -39.73
CA PHE A 350 33.06 -30.62 -39.48
C PHE A 350 32.98 -29.93 -40.82
N ASP A 351 31.77 -29.90 -41.38
CA ASP A 351 31.47 -29.13 -42.57
C ASP A 351 31.72 -27.66 -42.23
N SER A 352 32.61 -26.97 -42.96
CA SER A 352 32.92 -25.54 -42.74
C SER A 352 31.72 -24.61 -42.95
N ASN A 353 30.55 -25.18 -43.24
CA ASN A 353 29.25 -24.56 -43.21
C ASN A 353 28.72 -24.48 -41.76
N ILE A 354 29.46 -23.83 -40.86
CA ILE A 354 28.83 -23.26 -39.67
C ILE A 354 27.74 -22.33 -40.23
N PRO A 355 26.45 -22.57 -39.94
CA PRO A 355 25.40 -21.69 -40.42
C PRO A 355 25.77 -20.28 -39.94
N LYS A 356 26.02 -19.37 -40.89
CA LYS A 356 26.12 -17.95 -40.57
C LYS A 356 24.86 -17.65 -39.76
N LEU A 357 25.06 -17.25 -38.50
CA LEU A 357 23.97 -16.81 -37.62
C LEU A 357 23.04 -15.93 -38.47
N PRO A 358 21.73 -16.24 -38.52
CA PRO A 358 20.83 -15.46 -39.35
C PRO A 358 20.96 -13.99 -38.98
N ALA A 359 21.09 -13.11 -39.97
CA ALA A 359 21.19 -11.65 -39.80
C ALA A 359 19.91 -11.01 -39.20
N TYR A 360 19.07 -11.81 -38.55
CA TYR A 360 17.85 -11.43 -37.84
C TYR A 360 18.17 -11.02 -36.39
N TYR A 361 19.02 -10.00 -36.23
CA TYR A 361 19.03 -9.18 -35.01
C TYR A 361 18.55 -7.78 -35.38
N ARG A 362 17.25 -7.63 -35.64
CA ARG A 362 16.58 -6.32 -35.59
C ARG A 362 15.77 -6.25 -34.30
N ALA A 363 16.27 -5.49 -33.33
CA ALA A 363 15.51 -5.14 -32.14
C ALA A 363 14.35 -4.19 -32.51
N PRO A 364 13.17 -4.26 -31.85
CA PRO A 364 12.21 -3.16 -31.83
C PRO A 364 12.75 -2.02 -30.95
N PRO A 365 12.33 -0.77 -31.20
CA PRO A 365 12.91 0.41 -30.58
C PRO A 365 12.61 0.49 -29.08
N THR A 366 13.65 0.59 -28.24
CA THR A 366 13.54 1.06 -26.86
C THR A 366 13.63 2.58 -26.84
N GLY A 367 12.47 3.25 -26.89
CA GLY A 367 12.40 4.69 -26.65
C GLY A 367 12.62 4.99 -25.18
N SER A 368 13.79 5.55 -24.82
CA SER A 368 14.00 6.13 -23.50
C SER A 368 13.08 7.35 -23.34
N SER A 369 11.99 7.18 -22.59
CA SER A 369 11.05 8.27 -22.29
C SER A 369 11.65 9.23 -21.25
N SER A 370 12.60 10.06 -21.69
CA SER A 370 12.93 11.31 -21.00
C SER A 370 11.89 12.35 -21.38
N ARG A 371 10.74 12.34 -20.70
CA ARG A 371 9.64 13.27 -20.94
C ARG A 371 9.99 14.66 -20.38
N VAL A 372 10.72 15.46 -21.16
CA VAL A 372 10.80 16.91 -20.97
C VAL A 372 9.47 17.51 -21.43
N ILE A 373 8.67 17.98 -20.48
CA ILE A 373 7.46 18.77 -20.77
C ILE A 373 7.95 20.16 -21.20
N SER A 374 8.06 20.40 -22.51
CA SER A 374 8.09 21.75 -23.06
C SER A 374 6.67 22.13 -23.50
N THR A 375 6.16 23.21 -22.93
CA THR A 375 4.93 23.86 -23.36
C THR A 375 5.31 24.92 -24.37
N GLU A 376 5.10 24.67 -25.66
CA GLU A 376 4.69 25.68 -26.63
C GLU A 376 4.37 25.01 -27.97
N GLY A 377 3.13 25.22 -28.42
CA GLY A 377 2.63 24.66 -29.67
C GLY A 377 3.15 25.46 -30.86
N LYS A 378 3.71 24.75 -31.84
CA LYS A 378 3.72 25.17 -33.24
C LYS A 378 3.84 23.94 -34.14
N ALA A 379 2.86 23.80 -35.02
CA ALA A 379 2.80 22.77 -36.04
C ALA A 379 4.01 22.89 -36.98
N LEU A 380 4.76 21.80 -37.14
CA LEU A 380 5.71 21.62 -38.24
C LEU A 380 5.54 20.24 -38.87
N ALA A 381 5.72 20.24 -40.19
CA ALA A 381 5.36 19.20 -41.14
C ALA A 381 6.13 17.88 -40.96
N SER A 382 5.50 16.81 -41.44
CA SER A 382 6.07 15.47 -41.56
C SER A 382 7.30 15.47 -42.48
N ALA A 383 8.48 15.39 -41.89
CA ALA A 383 9.68 14.88 -42.53
C ALA A 383 9.87 13.43 -42.06
N GLY A 384 10.19 12.53 -42.98
CA GLY A 384 10.30 11.10 -42.70
C GLY A 384 11.34 10.80 -41.63
N ASP A 385 10.89 10.12 -40.58
CA ASP A 385 11.75 9.50 -39.58
C ASP A 385 12.42 8.27 -40.20
N ASP A 386 13.55 8.49 -40.88
CA ASP A 386 14.58 7.47 -40.98
C ASP A 386 15.16 7.29 -39.57
N LEU A 387 14.55 6.38 -38.81
CA LEU A 387 15.02 5.97 -37.49
C LEU A 387 16.50 5.59 -37.59
N PRO A 388 17.37 6.15 -36.74
CA PRO A 388 18.79 5.81 -36.75
C PRO A 388 18.94 4.31 -36.57
N GLU A 389 19.63 3.69 -37.53
CA GLU A 389 20.02 2.29 -37.50
C GLU A 389 20.63 2.00 -36.13
N THR A 390 19.97 1.13 -35.36
CA THR A 390 20.43 0.74 -34.02
C THR A 390 21.82 0.16 -34.16
N THR A 391 22.83 0.93 -33.77
CA THR A 391 24.20 0.48 -33.75
C THR A 391 24.25 -0.78 -32.90
N HIS A 392 24.68 -1.89 -33.50
CA HIS A 392 25.08 -3.07 -32.75
C HIS A 392 25.94 -2.58 -31.60
N VAL A 393 25.47 -2.74 -30.36
CA VAL A 393 26.30 -2.46 -29.18
C VAL A 393 27.42 -3.48 -29.29
N ASP A 394 28.59 -3.02 -29.73
CA ASP A 394 29.79 -3.84 -29.80
C ASP A 394 30.09 -4.28 -28.37
N ARG A 395 29.75 -5.54 -28.05
CA ARG A 395 29.86 -6.10 -26.69
C ARG A 395 31.31 -6.33 -26.27
N GLY A 396 32.26 -5.99 -27.16
CA GLY A 396 33.68 -6.02 -26.89
C GLY A 396 34.21 -7.44 -26.67
N PRO A 397 35.49 -7.54 -26.29
CA PRO A 397 36.11 -8.82 -26.00
C PRO A 397 35.49 -9.48 -24.76
N VAL A 398 35.67 -10.80 -24.67
CA VAL A 398 35.29 -11.61 -23.50
C VAL A 398 36.11 -11.15 -22.31
N ARG A 399 35.43 -10.75 -21.24
CA ARG A 399 36.06 -10.22 -20.04
C ARG A 399 35.26 -10.52 -18.78
N TRP A 400 35.94 -10.46 -17.65
CA TRP A 400 35.35 -10.55 -16.33
C TRP A 400 35.18 -9.16 -15.77
N ILE A 401 33.95 -8.71 -15.56
CA ILE A 401 33.67 -7.40 -14.99
C ILE A 401 33.40 -7.57 -13.50
N THR A 402 34.26 -6.95 -12.68
CA THR A 402 34.07 -6.92 -11.23
C THR A 402 32.80 -6.16 -10.89
N ASN A 403 31.97 -6.81 -10.10
CA ASN A 403 30.66 -6.31 -9.73
C ASN A 403 30.52 -6.25 -8.21
N SER A 404 29.87 -5.19 -7.75
CA SER A 404 29.50 -5.01 -6.35
C SER A 404 28.00 -4.73 -6.28
N MET A 405 27.29 -5.47 -5.41
CA MET A 405 25.90 -5.21 -5.07
C MET A 405 24.87 -5.44 -6.19
N SER A 406 24.77 -6.67 -6.71
CA SER A 406 23.66 -7.21 -7.52
C SER A 406 23.44 -6.64 -8.94
N HIS A 407 24.16 -5.62 -9.38
CA HIS A 407 23.94 -5.02 -10.70
C HIS A 407 24.58 -5.84 -11.84
N ILE A 408 23.83 -6.68 -12.53
CA ILE A 408 24.37 -7.42 -13.69
C ILE A 408 24.72 -6.45 -14.84
N PRO A 409 25.96 -6.48 -15.39
CA PRO A 409 26.33 -5.64 -16.53
C PRO A 409 25.45 -5.88 -17.76
N ASP A 410 25.19 -4.84 -18.55
CA ASP A 410 24.33 -4.90 -19.74
C ASP A 410 24.82 -5.89 -20.83
N ASP A 411 26.12 -6.19 -20.83
CA ASP A 411 26.75 -7.13 -21.76
C ASP A 411 27.12 -8.48 -21.10
N ALA A 412 26.56 -8.76 -19.92
CA ALA A 412 26.69 -10.05 -19.26
C ALA A 412 26.12 -11.16 -20.15
N MET A 413 26.86 -12.27 -20.25
CA MET A 413 26.52 -13.36 -21.15
C MET A 413 25.44 -14.25 -20.51
N PRO A 414 24.22 -14.35 -21.09
CA PRO A 414 23.17 -15.23 -20.58
C PRO A 414 23.54 -16.69 -20.88
N LEU A 415 23.90 -17.45 -19.84
CA LEU A 415 24.43 -18.82 -19.99
C LEU A 415 23.55 -19.92 -19.36
N GLY A 416 22.53 -19.54 -18.58
CA GLY A 416 21.63 -20.49 -17.93
C GLY A 416 20.29 -19.88 -17.51
N TYR A 417 19.39 -20.66 -16.93
CA TYR A 417 18.13 -20.19 -16.37
C TYR A 417 17.67 -21.09 -15.22
N GLU A 418 16.99 -20.53 -14.21
CA GLU A 418 16.65 -21.25 -12.98
C GLU A 418 15.53 -22.29 -13.17
N ASN A 419 14.48 -21.97 -13.95
CA ASN A 419 13.37 -22.88 -14.26
C ASN A 419 12.68 -22.43 -15.56
N LEU A 420 12.15 -23.36 -16.35
CA LEU A 420 11.34 -23.08 -17.54
C LEU A 420 10.09 -22.22 -17.27
N LYS A 421 9.55 -22.24 -16.05
CA LYS A 421 8.33 -21.50 -15.68
C LYS A 421 8.59 -20.03 -15.34
N GLU A 422 9.61 -19.77 -14.54
CA GLU A 422 9.93 -18.42 -14.04
C GLU A 422 11.02 -17.74 -14.88
N ARG A 423 11.78 -18.53 -15.68
CA ARG A 423 12.79 -18.10 -16.66
C ARG A 423 13.84 -17.12 -16.12
N ASP A 424 14.09 -17.10 -14.81
CA ASP A 424 15.12 -16.26 -14.22
C ASP A 424 16.48 -16.54 -14.87
N GLN A 425 16.97 -15.54 -15.61
CA GLN A 425 18.20 -15.62 -16.37
C GLN A 425 19.40 -15.73 -15.42
N LEU A 426 20.26 -16.71 -15.69
CA LEU A 426 21.51 -16.93 -14.95
C LEU A 426 22.71 -16.55 -15.81
N TYR A 427 23.67 -15.90 -15.17
CA TYR A 427 24.93 -15.46 -15.73
C TYR A 427 26.07 -16.17 -15.00
N ALA A 428 27.18 -16.41 -15.71
CA ALA A 428 28.35 -17.01 -15.09
C ALA A 428 29.05 -15.97 -14.23
N CYS A 429 29.37 -16.34 -12.99
CA CYS A 429 30.20 -15.53 -12.13
C CYS A 429 31.43 -16.31 -11.65
N ARG A 430 32.49 -15.58 -11.31
CA ARG A 430 33.62 -16.12 -10.56
C ARG A 430 33.79 -15.38 -9.24
N VAL A 431 34.19 -16.11 -8.21
CA VAL A 431 34.39 -15.59 -6.87
C VAL A 431 35.70 -16.13 -6.30
N PHE A 432 36.48 -15.27 -5.65
CA PHE A 432 37.63 -15.72 -4.86
C PHE A 432 37.16 -16.19 -3.47
N TYR A 433 37.21 -17.50 -3.22
CA TYR A 433 36.71 -18.13 -2.00
C TYR A 433 37.65 -19.25 -1.54
N GLU A 434 38.02 -19.26 -0.26
CA GLU A 434 38.91 -20.27 0.34
C GLU A 434 40.25 -20.42 -0.41
N GLY A 435 40.86 -19.28 -0.77
CA GLY A 435 42.17 -19.20 -1.40
C GLY A 435 42.21 -19.46 -2.91
N ARG A 436 41.04 -19.65 -3.55
CA ARG A 436 40.94 -19.86 -5.01
C ARG A 436 39.77 -19.17 -5.67
N TRP A 437 39.88 -19.00 -6.98
CA TRP A 437 38.73 -18.72 -7.81
C TRP A 437 37.81 -19.94 -7.93
N ARG A 438 36.51 -19.68 -7.81
CA ARG A 438 35.40 -20.64 -7.94
C ARG A 438 34.44 -20.10 -9.00
N LEU A 439 33.83 -20.99 -9.77
CA LEU A 439 32.82 -20.61 -10.75
C LEU A 439 31.42 -20.96 -10.23
N GLY A 440 30.45 -20.14 -10.59
CA GLY A 440 29.08 -20.27 -10.12
C GLY A 440 28.07 -19.54 -10.98
N LYS A 441 26.92 -19.25 -10.37
CA LYS A 441 25.80 -18.58 -11.01
C LYS A 441 25.44 -17.30 -10.27
N VAL A 442 24.95 -16.31 -11.01
CA VAL A 442 24.28 -15.13 -10.47
C VAL A 442 23.06 -14.82 -11.33
N GLY A 443 21.97 -14.38 -10.74
CA GLY A 443 20.77 -13.92 -11.44
C GLY A 443 20.48 -12.46 -11.11
N ARG A 444 19.57 -11.80 -11.85
CA ARG A 444 19.25 -10.38 -11.59
C ARG A 444 18.73 -10.11 -10.18
N GLN A 445 17.98 -11.05 -9.61
CA GLN A 445 17.42 -10.95 -8.27
C GLN A 445 18.15 -11.83 -7.24
N SER A 446 19.18 -12.58 -7.68
CA SER A 446 19.89 -13.52 -6.82
C SER A 446 21.35 -13.12 -6.65
N LEU A 447 21.89 -13.45 -5.49
CA LEU A 447 23.30 -13.24 -5.19
C LEU A 447 24.16 -14.29 -5.88
N ALA A 448 25.45 -13.99 -6.05
CA ALA A 448 26.40 -14.95 -6.60
C ALA A 448 26.42 -16.21 -5.72
N SER A 449 26.32 -17.37 -6.36
CA SER A 449 26.21 -18.66 -5.68
C SER A 449 27.22 -19.62 -6.28
N ILE A 450 28.06 -20.21 -5.45
CA ILE A 450 29.13 -21.15 -5.85
C ILE A 450 28.95 -22.50 -5.16
N PRO A 451 29.31 -23.63 -5.81
CA PRO A 451 29.32 -24.93 -5.16
C PRO A 451 30.60 -25.07 -4.30
N TYR A 452 30.47 -25.54 -3.07
CA TYR A 452 31.62 -25.81 -2.19
C TYR A 452 31.30 -26.82 -1.09
N ARG A 453 32.04 -27.94 -1.08
CA ARG A 453 32.00 -28.98 -0.03
C ARG A 453 30.59 -29.47 0.30
N GLY A 454 29.80 -29.77 -0.73
CA GLY A 454 28.43 -30.27 -0.59
C GLY A 454 27.38 -29.18 -0.36
N LYS A 455 27.77 -27.89 -0.39
CA LYS A 455 26.88 -26.75 -0.12
C LYS A 455 26.90 -25.73 -1.24
N GLU A 456 25.78 -25.04 -1.40
CA GLU A 456 25.75 -23.78 -2.15
C GLU A 456 26.12 -22.65 -1.20
N VAL A 457 27.24 -21.99 -1.49
CA VAL A 457 27.72 -20.82 -0.75
C VAL A 457 27.29 -19.58 -1.51
N VAL A 458 26.47 -18.75 -0.84
CA VAL A 458 26.00 -17.48 -1.36
C VAL A 458 26.99 -16.39 -0.98
N VAL A 459 27.43 -15.60 -1.96
CA VAL A 459 28.43 -14.55 -1.81
C VAL A 459 27.81 -13.20 -2.16
N MET A 460 27.78 -12.30 -1.18
CA MET A 460 27.08 -11.02 -1.31
C MET A 460 27.86 -9.95 -2.06
N MET A 461 29.20 -10.00 -2.06
CA MET A 461 30.07 -8.95 -2.57
C MET A 461 31.30 -9.55 -3.27
N ASN A 462 31.93 -8.77 -4.16
CA ASN A 462 33.20 -9.07 -4.81
C ASN A 462 33.18 -10.35 -5.66
N TYR A 463 32.31 -10.36 -6.66
CA TYR A 463 32.30 -11.38 -7.70
C TYR A 463 32.45 -10.71 -9.07
N ASP A 464 33.03 -11.43 -10.01
CA ASP A 464 33.08 -10.95 -11.39
C ASP A 464 32.00 -11.66 -12.21
N VAL A 465 31.39 -10.95 -13.15
CA VAL A 465 30.42 -11.49 -14.11
C VAL A 465 31.08 -11.64 -15.47
N LEU A 466 30.82 -12.75 -16.14
CA LEU A 466 31.33 -13.00 -17.49
C LEU A 466 30.53 -12.20 -18.52
N CYS A 467 31.22 -11.33 -19.25
CA CYS A 467 30.65 -10.48 -20.28
C CYS A 467 31.30 -10.75 -21.65
N GLY A 468 30.58 -10.42 -22.73
CA GLY A 468 31.12 -10.46 -24.09
C GLY A 468 30.07 -10.76 -25.16
N ASP A 469 30.53 -10.82 -26.42
CA ASP A 469 29.69 -11.20 -27.56
C ASP A 469 29.31 -12.69 -27.53
N PRO A 470 28.02 -13.06 -27.65
CA PRO A 470 27.56 -14.45 -27.72
C PRO A 470 28.29 -15.33 -28.75
N SER A 471 28.71 -14.76 -29.87
CA SER A 471 29.44 -15.48 -30.93
C SER A 471 30.85 -15.91 -30.54
N HIS A 472 31.36 -15.43 -29.41
CA HIS A 472 32.65 -15.83 -28.85
C HIS A 472 32.55 -17.07 -27.95
N PHE A 473 31.35 -17.54 -27.65
CA PHE A 473 31.12 -18.67 -26.75
C PHE A 473 30.63 -19.90 -27.49
N ALA A 474 30.93 -21.08 -26.94
CA ALA A 474 30.35 -22.34 -27.34
C ALA A 474 30.28 -23.31 -26.16
N TRP A 475 29.49 -24.37 -26.27
CA TRP A 475 29.41 -25.43 -25.26
C TRP A 475 30.03 -26.72 -25.78
N LEU A 476 30.83 -27.39 -24.96
CA LEU A 476 31.31 -28.75 -25.20
C LEU A 476 30.50 -29.73 -24.34
N SER A 477 29.72 -30.61 -24.96
CA SER A 477 28.89 -31.60 -24.28
C SER A 477 29.72 -32.78 -23.79
N ILE A 478 29.62 -33.07 -22.49
CA ILE A 478 30.25 -34.22 -21.85
C ILE A 478 29.17 -35.28 -21.56
N PRO A 479 29.25 -36.45 -22.22
CA PRO A 479 28.28 -37.53 -22.05
C PRO A 479 28.22 -38.07 -20.62
N LYS A 480 27.10 -38.70 -20.30
CA LYS A 480 26.90 -39.34 -18.99
C LYS A 480 27.98 -40.41 -18.75
N GLY A 481 28.71 -40.27 -17.63
CA GLY A 481 29.75 -41.20 -17.20
C GLY A 481 31.12 -41.01 -17.88
N ALA A 482 31.25 -40.09 -18.83
CA ALA A 482 32.55 -39.73 -19.40
C ALA A 482 33.31 -38.80 -18.44
N SER A 483 34.62 -39.02 -18.31
CA SER A 483 35.52 -38.07 -17.63
C SER A 483 35.81 -36.88 -18.56
N PHE A 484 35.71 -35.67 -18.03
CA PHE A 484 36.20 -34.48 -18.70
C PHE A 484 37.73 -34.45 -18.62
N ILE A 485 38.41 -34.39 -19.77
CA ILE A 485 39.88 -34.33 -19.84
C ILE A 485 40.27 -33.07 -20.60
N ALA A 486 40.79 -32.08 -19.90
CA ALA A 486 41.03 -30.75 -20.46
C ALA A 486 42.09 -30.77 -21.59
N ASN A 487 43.09 -31.64 -21.46
CA ASN A 487 44.16 -31.81 -22.43
C ASN A 487 43.83 -32.77 -23.57
N ALA A 488 42.61 -33.34 -23.62
CA ALA A 488 42.18 -34.14 -24.75
C ALA A 488 41.93 -33.22 -25.95
N ALA A 489 43.02 -32.88 -26.65
CA ALA A 489 43.04 -31.98 -27.80
C ALA A 489 42.05 -32.38 -28.91
N THR A 490 41.58 -33.63 -28.90
CA THR A 490 40.67 -34.15 -29.91
C THR A 490 39.23 -33.65 -29.80
N ALA A 491 38.80 -33.15 -28.64
CA ALA A 491 37.40 -32.77 -28.41
C ALA A 491 37.12 -31.26 -28.53
N ILE A 492 38.16 -30.42 -28.55
CA ILE A 492 38.00 -28.96 -28.63
C ILE A 492 38.08 -28.53 -30.10
N PRO A 493 37.06 -27.88 -30.66
CA PRO A 493 37.10 -27.38 -32.04
C PRO A 493 38.23 -26.37 -32.27
N ASP A 494 38.78 -26.38 -33.48
CA ASP A 494 39.78 -25.41 -33.91
C ASP A 494 39.25 -23.98 -33.73
N GLY A 495 40.11 -23.11 -33.21
CA GLY A 495 39.77 -21.73 -32.90
C GLY A 495 39.04 -21.51 -31.57
N PHE A 496 38.76 -22.55 -30.78
CA PHE A 496 38.23 -22.43 -29.42
C PHE A 496 39.23 -22.91 -28.36
N LYS A 497 39.07 -22.42 -27.13
CA LYS A 497 39.77 -22.89 -25.94
C LYS A 497 38.78 -23.04 -24.78
N LEU A 498 39.15 -23.83 -23.78
CA LEU A 498 38.34 -24.00 -22.57
C LEU A 498 38.33 -22.71 -21.75
N MET A 499 37.15 -22.31 -21.27
CA MET A 499 37.03 -21.21 -20.32
C MET A 499 37.43 -21.69 -18.92
N SER A 500 38.67 -21.39 -18.53
CA SER A 500 39.20 -21.70 -17.20
C SER A 500 39.34 -20.45 -16.34
N VAL A 501 39.30 -20.65 -15.03
CA VAL A 501 39.79 -19.66 -14.07
C VAL A 501 40.90 -20.29 -13.24
N ASP A 502 41.97 -19.52 -12.99
CA ASP A 502 43.14 -20.01 -12.26
C ASP A 502 42.75 -20.46 -10.85
N GLY A 503 42.92 -21.75 -10.60
CA GLY A 503 42.30 -22.44 -9.48
C GLY A 503 42.93 -22.25 -8.11
N THR A 504 44.01 -21.46 -7.92
CA THR A 504 44.61 -21.12 -6.59
C THR A 504 46.01 -20.50 -6.74
N HIS A 505 46.45 -19.77 -5.71
CA HIS A 505 47.85 -19.37 -5.44
C HIS A 505 48.68 -20.47 -4.69
N SER A 506 48.08 -21.63 -4.39
CA SER A 506 48.47 -22.61 -3.37
C SER A 506 49.17 -23.88 -3.90
N GLY A 507 49.66 -23.87 -5.14
CA GLY A 507 50.49 -24.97 -5.68
C GLY A 507 49.73 -26.23 -6.13
N SER A 508 48.43 -26.36 -5.88
CA SER A 508 47.59 -27.34 -6.58
C SER A 508 47.32 -26.80 -7.97
N ASN A 509 48.03 -27.32 -8.99
CA ASN A 509 47.93 -26.89 -10.38
C ASN A 509 46.60 -27.31 -11.07
N GLN A 510 45.51 -27.39 -10.29
CA GLN A 510 44.22 -27.90 -10.74
C GLN A 510 43.38 -26.73 -11.26
N MET A 511 43.16 -26.72 -12.58
CA MET A 511 42.29 -25.75 -13.24
C MET A 511 40.82 -26.05 -12.98
N VAL A 512 40.03 -24.99 -12.89
CA VAL A 512 38.57 -25.04 -12.75
C VAL A 512 37.94 -24.49 -14.02
N TYR A 513 36.97 -25.22 -14.57
CA TYR A 513 36.32 -24.88 -15.84
C TYR A 513 34.84 -24.56 -15.63
N ALA A 514 34.34 -23.58 -16.38
CA ALA A 514 32.92 -23.20 -16.31
C ALA A 514 32.07 -24.33 -16.90
N ALA A 515 31.10 -24.81 -16.12
CA ALA A 515 30.24 -25.90 -16.53
C ALA A 515 28.76 -25.56 -16.35
N THR A 516 27.90 -26.26 -17.08
CA THR A 516 26.46 -26.20 -16.89
C THR A 516 25.81 -27.57 -16.96
N GLY A 517 24.69 -27.73 -16.26
CA GLY A 517 23.90 -28.94 -16.27
C GLY A 517 22.42 -28.65 -16.02
N ASN A 518 21.57 -29.59 -16.44
CA ASN A 518 20.12 -29.45 -16.28
C ASN A 518 19.70 -29.90 -14.88
N VAL A 519 19.11 -29.01 -14.09
CA VAL A 519 18.61 -29.29 -12.72
C VAL A 519 17.18 -28.78 -12.60
N LYS A 520 16.24 -29.65 -12.21
CA LYS A 520 14.81 -29.33 -12.04
C LYS A 520 14.18 -28.55 -13.20
N GLY A 521 14.64 -28.82 -14.43
CA GLY A 521 14.15 -28.15 -15.64
C GLY A 521 14.85 -26.83 -15.97
N GLY A 522 15.73 -26.30 -15.11
CA GLY A 522 16.63 -25.19 -15.41
C GLY A 522 17.97 -25.64 -15.97
N ARG A 523 18.70 -24.73 -16.61
CA ARG A 523 20.11 -24.89 -17.00
C ARG A 523 20.96 -24.07 -16.04
N HIS A 524 21.62 -24.70 -15.08
CA HIS A 524 22.35 -23.98 -14.03
C HIS A 524 23.85 -24.01 -14.27
N LEU A 525 24.53 -22.95 -13.82
CA LEU A 525 25.96 -22.76 -13.99
C LEU A 525 26.70 -23.19 -12.72
N GLY A 526 27.89 -23.74 -12.92
CA GLY A 526 28.76 -24.22 -11.86
C GLY A 526 30.15 -24.47 -12.42
N GLU A 527 30.79 -25.53 -11.93
CA GLU A 527 32.17 -25.83 -12.28
C GLU A 527 32.44 -27.32 -12.50
N VAL A 528 33.51 -27.61 -13.21
CA VAL A 528 34.07 -28.95 -13.33
C VAL A 528 35.60 -28.91 -13.22
N LEU A 529 36.17 -29.97 -12.66
CA LEU A 529 37.61 -30.17 -12.53
C LEU A 529 38.12 -31.11 -13.63
N ASP A 530 39.38 -30.96 -14.03
CA ASP A 530 40.03 -31.92 -14.95
C ASP A 530 40.01 -33.34 -14.35
N GLY A 531 39.62 -34.32 -15.16
CA GLY A 531 39.40 -35.72 -14.81
C GLY A 531 38.02 -36.04 -14.23
N ALA A 532 37.20 -35.05 -13.86
CA ALA A 532 35.91 -35.28 -13.21
C ALA A 532 34.85 -35.85 -14.17
N THR A 533 33.99 -36.74 -13.65
CA THR A 533 32.87 -37.35 -14.40
C THR A 533 31.54 -36.61 -14.22
N MET A 534 31.52 -35.59 -13.36
CA MET A 534 30.34 -34.81 -12.97
C MET A 534 30.73 -33.34 -12.78
N ALA A 535 29.81 -32.43 -13.09
CA ALA A 535 29.94 -31.01 -12.77
C ALA A 535 29.27 -30.69 -11.43
N SER A 536 29.90 -29.82 -10.64
CA SER A 536 29.34 -29.31 -9.39
C SER A 536 28.47 -28.08 -9.65
N ILE A 537 27.21 -28.13 -9.25
CA ILE A 537 26.22 -27.06 -9.48
C ILE A 537 25.61 -26.60 -8.14
N PRO A 538 25.66 -25.31 -7.80
CA PRO A 538 24.97 -24.76 -6.63
C PRO A 538 23.47 -24.70 -6.88
N PHE A 539 22.69 -25.33 -6.00
CA PHE A 539 21.24 -25.37 -6.10
C PHE A 539 20.58 -25.62 -4.73
N TRP A 540 19.68 -24.71 -4.32
CA TRP A 540 18.85 -24.87 -3.11
C TRP A 540 19.65 -25.20 -1.84
N ARG A 541 20.71 -24.43 -1.58
CA ARG A 541 21.65 -24.55 -0.44
C ARG A 541 22.54 -25.79 -0.49
N GLN A 542 22.50 -26.54 -1.58
CA GLN A 542 23.30 -27.75 -1.78
C GLN A 542 24.20 -27.62 -3.01
N GLU A 543 25.30 -28.35 -2.99
CA GLU A 543 26.08 -28.63 -4.20
C GLU A 543 25.57 -29.95 -4.80
N LEU A 544 25.13 -29.90 -6.05
CA LEU A 544 24.66 -31.06 -6.79
C LEU A 544 25.71 -31.47 -7.81
N GLU A 545 26.02 -32.77 -7.86
CA GLU A 545 26.86 -33.35 -8.90
C GLU A 545 25.96 -33.78 -10.08
N VAL A 546 26.22 -33.23 -11.27
CA VAL A 546 25.34 -33.38 -12.43
C VAL A 546 26.07 -34.03 -13.60
N SER A 547 25.40 -34.99 -14.25
CA SER A 547 25.84 -35.69 -15.46
C SER A 547 24.60 -36.14 -16.28
N PRO A 548 24.55 -35.89 -17.60
CA PRO A 548 25.54 -35.21 -18.43
C PRO A 548 25.65 -33.71 -18.11
N PHE A 549 26.75 -33.08 -18.55
CA PHE A 549 26.99 -31.65 -18.38
C PHE A 549 27.68 -31.06 -19.62
N MET A 550 27.82 -29.75 -19.68
CA MET A 550 28.53 -29.05 -20.75
C MET A 550 29.61 -28.15 -20.16
N VAL A 551 30.72 -27.98 -20.88
CA VAL A 551 31.84 -27.12 -20.50
C VAL A 551 31.92 -25.93 -21.45
N LEU A 552 32.10 -24.72 -20.90
CA LEU A 552 32.11 -23.50 -21.69
C LEU A 552 33.44 -23.37 -22.46
N LEU A 553 33.33 -23.05 -23.74
CA LEU A 553 34.41 -22.71 -24.64
C LEU A 553 34.38 -21.23 -24.97
N VAL A 554 35.55 -20.65 -25.19
CA VAL A 554 35.73 -19.28 -25.68
C VAL A 554 36.61 -19.30 -26.93
N LYS A 555 36.27 -18.47 -27.91
CA LYS A 555 37.03 -18.30 -29.14
C LYS A 555 38.44 -17.78 -28.84
N LYS A 556 39.47 -18.38 -29.43
CA LYS A 556 40.87 -17.96 -29.29
C LYS A 556 41.02 -16.51 -29.79
N GLY A 557 41.62 -15.65 -28.98
CA GLY A 557 41.80 -14.23 -29.28
C GLY A 557 40.59 -13.34 -29.01
N ALA A 558 39.46 -13.89 -28.55
CA ALA A 558 38.30 -13.10 -28.14
C ALA A 558 38.40 -12.56 -26.72
N GLU A 559 39.24 -13.18 -25.87
CA GLU A 559 39.51 -12.65 -24.53
C GLU A 559 40.31 -11.35 -24.62
N GLU A 560 39.92 -10.38 -23.81
CA GLU A 560 40.70 -9.18 -23.64
C GLU A 560 42.07 -9.60 -23.11
N SER A 561 43.14 -9.23 -23.83
CA SER A 561 44.48 -9.37 -23.26
C SER A 561 44.46 -8.55 -21.99
N THR A 562 44.47 -9.20 -20.83
CA THR A 562 44.67 -8.53 -19.55
C THR A 562 46.04 -7.87 -19.64
N VAL A 563 46.06 -6.64 -20.13
CA VAL A 563 47.21 -5.75 -20.03
C VAL A 563 47.37 -5.59 -18.53
N ASN A 564 48.46 -6.15 -17.99
CA ASN A 564 48.75 -6.11 -16.57
C ASN A 564 48.74 -4.65 -16.09
N ASP A 565 47.66 -4.25 -15.43
CA ASP A 565 47.58 -3.04 -14.60
C ASP A 565 48.02 -3.36 -13.17
#